data_AF-A0AAV1A185-F1
#
_entry.id   AF-A0AAV1A185-F1
#
_cell.length_a   1.000
_cell.length_b   1.000
_cell.length_c   1.000
_cell.angle_alpha   90.00
_cell.angle_beta   90.00
_cell.angle_gamma   90.00
#
_symmetry.space_group_name_H-M   'P 1'
#
loop_
_entity.id
_entity.type
_entity.pdbx_description
1 polymer ?
#
loop_
_entity_poly.entity_id
_entity_poly.type
_entity_poly.pdbx_seq_one_letter_code
_entity_poly.pdbx_strand_id
1 'polypeptide(L)'
;MLQYALVHDLIKINNPNFTIQTTSQGKPFLDLLDYDKLAIPFPNFNFNVSHHGDYVAIASEPLCLVGIDIVSFDLPLGETVPDFIHSFSSYFSTLEWDNILNAATSNDILIQFYRYWSLKEAYVKAMGTTMDGKLMPLWRFWLIQLGERHCVAIARGPPKSADISYISTLKKVDFSEDEYDIAFDGENRG
;
A
#
# COMPACT_ATOMS: atom_id res chain seq x y z
N MET A 1 13.42 -5.54 -10.99
CA MET A 1 14.64 -4.73 -10.77
C MET A 1 14.54 -3.90 -9.49
N LEU A 2 13.49 -3.09 -9.29
CA LEU A 2 13.29 -2.28 -8.07
C LEU A 2 13.29 -3.08 -6.75
N GLN A 3 12.59 -4.21 -6.69
CA GLN A 3 12.55 -5.06 -5.48
C GLN A 3 13.94 -5.59 -5.08
N TYR A 4 14.72 -6.04 -6.06
CA TYR A 4 16.09 -6.53 -5.85
C TYR A 4 17.04 -5.39 -5.44
N ALA A 5 16.91 -4.21 -6.05
CA ALA A 5 17.69 -3.04 -5.67
C ALA A 5 17.40 -2.62 -4.23
N LEU A 6 16.11 -2.52 -3.87
CA LEU A 6 15.68 -2.19 -2.51
C LEU A 6 16.22 -3.17 -1.46
N VAL A 7 16.08 -4.47 -1.73
CA VAL A 7 16.59 -5.53 -0.85
C VAL A 7 18.11 -5.42 -0.70
N HIS A 8 18.83 -5.25 -1.81
CA HIS A 8 20.29 -5.14 -1.77
C HIS A 8 20.76 -3.90 -0.99
N ASP A 9 20.11 -2.75 -1.20
CA ASP A 9 20.47 -1.48 -0.56
C ASP A 9 20.12 -1.46 0.94
N LEU A 10 18.96 -1.99 1.31
CA LEU A 10 18.51 -2.02 2.72
C LEU A 10 19.19 -3.10 3.53
N ILE A 11 19.31 -4.30 2.97
CA ILE A 11 19.76 -5.46 3.74
C ILE A 11 21.29 -5.47 3.86
N LYS A 12 22.06 -4.75 3.02
CA LYS A 12 23.55 -4.58 3.13
C LYS A 12 24.34 -5.86 3.43
N ILE A 13 23.77 -7.02 3.16
CA ILE A 13 24.39 -8.33 3.36
C ILE A 13 25.02 -8.73 2.03
N ASN A 14 26.27 -9.13 2.04
CA ASN A 14 26.93 -9.68 0.87
C ASN A 14 26.29 -11.02 0.50
N ASN A 15 25.68 -11.10 -0.70
CA ASN A 15 24.99 -12.28 -1.22
C ASN A 15 23.95 -12.90 -0.26
N PRO A 16 22.86 -12.18 0.06
CA PRO A 16 21.77 -12.82 0.80
C PRO A 16 21.13 -13.88 -0.11
N ASN A 17 21.06 -15.12 0.35
CA ASN A 17 20.23 -16.14 -0.28
C ASN A 17 18.78 -15.81 0.06
N PHE A 18 18.12 -15.04 -0.79
CA PHE A 18 16.70 -14.74 -0.65
C PHE A 18 15.93 -15.20 -1.88
N THR A 19 14.65 -15.48 -1.66
CA THR A 19 13.69 -15.68 -2.76
C THR A 19 12.51 -14.76 -2.56
N ILE A 20 11.88 -14.35 -3.65
CA ILE A 20 10.58 -13.66 -3.60
C ILE A 20 9.52 -14.72 -3.85
N GLN A 21 8.67 -14.93 -2.86
CA GLN A 21 7.53 -15.85 -2.94
C GLN A 21 6.23 -15.06 -2.94
N THR A 22 5.11 -15.75 -3.14
CA THR A 22 3.77 -15.14 -3.13
C THR A 22 2.88 -15.82 -2.11
N THR A 23 2.07 -15.04 -1.42
CA THR A 23 0.99 -15.55 -0.57
C THR A 23 -0.08 -16.26 -1.42
N SER A 24 -1.06 -16.89 -0.78
CA SER A 24 -2.17 -17.54 -1.50
C SER A 24 -3.01 -16.57 -2.33
N GLN A 25 -3.03 -15.30 -1.93
CA GLN A 25 -3.71 -14.20 -2.62
C GLN A 25 -2.79 -13.46 -3.61
N GLY A 26 -1.58 -13.97 -3.86
CA GLY A 26 -0.65 -13.43 -4.84
C GLY A 26 0.19 -12.24 -4.37
N LYS A 27 0.15 -11.87 -3.08
CA LYS A 27 1.00 -10.78 -2.54
C LYS A 27 2.46 -11.25 -2.49
N PRO A 28 3.41 -10.55 -3.13
CA PRO A 28 4.83 -10.90 -3.02
C PRO A 28 5.37 -10.62 -1.62
N PHE A 29 6.23 -11.50 -1.11
CA PHE A 29 6.97 -11.31 0.14
C PHE A 29 8.40 -11.84 -0.01
N LEU A 30 9.29 -11.34 0.85
CA LEU A 30 10.69 -11.74 0.88
C LEU A 30 10.85 -12.95 1.81
N ASP A 31 11.31 -14.08 1.26
CA ASP A 31 11.74 -15.24 2.05
C ASP A 31 13.26 -15.21 2.19
N LEU A 32 13.72 -14.85 3.39
CA LEU A 32 15.13 -14.79 3.74
C LEU A 32 15.56 -16.14 4.31
N LEU A 33 16.16 -16.96 3.45
CA LEU A 33 16.83 -18.18 3.88
C LEU A 33 17.99 -17.74 4.78
N ASP A 34 17.99 -18.18 6.03
CA ASP A 34 18.92 -17.78 7.10
C ASP A 34 18.61 -16.48 7.87
N TYR A 35 17.37 -15.96 7.85
CA TYR A 35 16.98 -14.78 8.65
C TYR A 35 17.50 -14.82 10.10
N ASP A 36 17.31 -15.95 10.80
CA ASP A 36 17.69 -16.12 12.20
C ASP A 36 19.21 -16.08 12.42
N LYS A 37 20.01 -16.39 11.38
CA LYS A 37 21.48 -16.31 11.43
C LYS A 37 21.98 -14.90 11.12
N LEU A 38 21.21 -14.13 10.36
CA LEU A 38 21.61 -12.82 9.84
C LEU A 38 21.30 -11.66 10.82
N ALA A 39 20.66 -11.94 11.96
CA ALA A 39 20.34 -10.96 13.01
C ALA A 39 19.73 -9.66 12.45
N ILE A 40 18.86 -9.79 11.45
CA ILE A 40 18.31 -8.65 10.71
C ILE A 40 17.38 -7.85 11.66
N PRO A 41 17.53 -6.52 11.75
CA PRO A 41 16.75 -5.69 12.69
C PRO A 41 15.31 -5.41 12.23
N PHE A 42 14.84 -6.09 11.19
CA PHE A 42 13.58 -5.81 10.49
C PHE A 42 12.67 -7.06 10.47
N PRO A 43 12.08 -7.44 11.62
CA PRO A 43 11.39 -8.73 11.81
C PRO A 43 10.22 -8.95 10.85
N ASN A 44 9.65 -7.88 10.31
CA ASN A 44 8.54 -7.92 9.36
C ASN A 44 8.88 -7.17 8.08
N PHE A 45 10.14 -7.16 7.65
CA PHE A 45 10.48 -6.49 6.41
C PHE A 45 9.54 -6.93 5.28
N ASN A 46 8.79 -5.98 4.75
CA ASN A 46 7.88 -6.20 3.65
C ASN A 46 7.90 -5.02 2.69
N PHE A 47 7.42 -5.26 1.47
CA PHE A 47 7.35 -4.25 0.45
C PHE A 47 6.08 -4.40 -0.39
N ASN A 48 5.72 -3.33 -1.09
CA ASN A 48 4.67 -3.34 -2.08
C ASN A 48 5.06 -2.47 -3.27
N VAL A 49 4.57 -2.84 -4.46
CA VAL A 49 4.88 -2.16 -5.72
C VAL A 49 3.58 -1.83 -6.43
N SER A 50 3.50 -0.65 -7.02
CA SER A 50 2.43 -0.28 -7.96
C SER A 50 3.01 0.45 -9.16
N HIS A 51 2.31 0.45 -10.28
CA HIS A 51 2.70 1.17 -11.48
C HIS A 51 1.45 1.63 -12.21
N HIS A 52 1.48 2.85 -12.74
CA HIS A 52 0.45 3.39 -13.61
C HIS A 52 0.99 4.64 -14.30
N GLY A 53 0.62 4.84 -15.56
CA GLY A 53 1.13 5.93 -16.39
C GLY A 53 2.64 5.81 -16.55
N ASP A 54 3.35 6.88 -16.20
CA ASP A 54 4.78 7.01 -16.43
C ASP A 54 5.65 6.50 -15.27
N TYR A 55 5.04 6.04 -14.18
CA TYR A 55 5.74 5.77 -12.93
C TYR A 55 5.57 4.33 -12.44
N VAL A 56 6.64 3.83 -11.82
CA VAL A 56 6.62 2.65 -10.95
C VAL A 56 7.00 3.12 -9.54
N ALA A 57 6.18 2.79 -8.56
CA ALA A 57 6.39 3.12 -7.16
C ALA A 57 6.64 1.86 -6.33
N ILE A 58 7.52 1.97 -5.34
CA ILE A 58 7.79 0.92 -4.37
C ILE A 58 7.80 1.54 -2.96
N ALA A 59 7.20 0.85 -2.01
CA ALA A 59 7.28 1.18 -0.59
C ALA A 59 7.70 -0.05 0.20
N SER A 60 8.43 0.14 1.30
CA SER A 60 8.79 -0.92 2.25
C SER A 60 8.64 -0.47 3.68
N GLU A 61 8.47 -1.46 4.55
CA GLU A 61 8.29 -1.29 5.98
C GLU A 61 9.07 -2.37 6.74
N PRO A 62 9.81 -2.03 7.81
CA PRO A 62 10.50 -3.01 8.64
C PRO A 62 9.61 -3.72 9.66
N LEU A 63 8.48 -3.11 10.04
CA LEU A 63 7.65 -3.54 11.17
C LEU A 63 6.16 -3.62 10.82
N CYS A 64 5.59 -2.54 10.28
CA CYS A 64 4.18 -2.47 9.91
C CYS A 64 3.93 -3.13 8.56
N LEU A 65 2.67 -3.37 8.20
CA LEU A 65 2.32 -3.68 6.82
C LEU A 65 2.45 -2.43 5.97
N VAL A 66 2.87 -2.59 4.71
CA VAL A 66 2.80 -1.52 3.71
C VAL A 66 2.06 -1.97 2.45
N GLY A 67 1.30 -1.03 1.90
CA GLY A 67 0.73 -1.09 0.56
C GLY A 67 0.89 0.27 -0.11
N ILE A 68 1.11 0.25 -1.42
CA ILE A 68 1.24 1.45 -2.23
C ILE A 68 0.37 1.33 -3.47
N ASP A 69 -0.27 2.42 -3.84
CA ASP A 69 -0.93 2.53 -5.13
C ASP A 69 -0.63 3.87 -5.80
N ILE A 70 -0.16 3.80 -7.04
CA ILE A 70 0.10 4.98 -7.87
C ILE A 70 -0.91 4.99 -9.01
N VAL A 71 -1.52 6.14 -9.26
CA VAL A 71 -2.54 6.28 -10.30
C VAL A 71 -2.29 7.54 -11.14
N SER A 72 -2.54 7.43 -12.45
CA SER A 72 -2.69 8.55 -13.37
C SER A 72 -4.17 8.92 -13.50
N PHE A 73 -4.48 10.22 -13.60
CA PHE A 73 -5.85 10.74 -13.67
C PHE A 73 -6.46 10.69 -15.08
N ASP A 74 -6.12 9.67 -15.86
CA ASP A 74 -6.52 9.57 -17.27
C ASP A 74 -7.93 9.01 -17.42
N LEU A 75 -8.81 9.74 -18.11
CA LEU A 75 -10.11 9.24 -18.50
C LEU A 75 -9.96 8.23 -19.66
N PRO A 76 -10.59 7.04 -19.60
CA PRO A 76 -10.59 6.12 -20.73
C PRO A 76 -11.12 6.75 -22.03
N LEU A 77 -10.52 6.36 -23.15
CA LEU A 77 -10.86 6.92 -24.46
C LEU A 77 -12.32 6.59 -24.82
N GLY A 78 -13.10 7.64 -25.10
CA GLY A 78 -14.50 7.50 -25.51
C GLY A 78 -15.49 7.49 -24.36
N GLU A 79 -15.04 7.67 -23.11
CA GLU A 79 -15.92 7.77 -21.95
C GLU A 79 -16.11 9.22 -21.48
N THR A 80 -17.18 9.45 -20.73
CA THR A 80 -17.38 10.67 -19.94
C THR A 80 -17.06 10.38 -18.47
N VAL A 81 -16.67 11.40 -17.70
CA VAL A 81 -16.39 11.21 -16.26
C VAL A 81 -17.57 10.58 -15.51
N PRO A 82 -18.82 11.06 -15.66
CA PRO A 82 -19.96 10.46 -14.97
C PRO A 82 -20.17 8.98 -15.33
N ASP A 83 -20.05 8.61 -16.61
CA ASP A 83 -20.25 7.23 -17.07
C ASP A 83 -19.16 6.30 -16.51
N PHE A 84 -17.91 6.76 -16.55
CA PHE A 84 -16.76 6.02 -16.05
C PHE A 84 -16.90 5.73 -14.55
N ILE A 85 -17.08 6.78 -13.72
CA ILE A 85 -17.12 6.61 -12.26
C ILE A 85 -18.35 5.82 -11.79
N HIS A 86 -19.47 5.89 -12.53
CA HIS A 86 -20.70 5.18 -12.16
C HIS A 86 -20.52 3.66 -12.15
N SER A 87 -19.62 3.14 -12.99
CA SER A 87 -19.25 1.71 -13.02
C SER A 87 -18.60 1.22 -11.71
N PHE A 88 -18.20 2.15 -10.83
CA PHE A 88 -17.61 1.85 -9.54
C PHE A 88 -18.55 2.11 -8.35
N SER A 89 -19.84 2.35 -8.61
CA SER A 89 -20.82 2.75 -7.60
C SER A 89 -20.88 1.82 -6.37
N SER A 90 -20.63 0.53 -6.53
CA SER A 90 -20.62 -0.46 -5.45
C SER A 90 -19.37 -0.48 -4.57
N TYR A 91 -18.29 0.21 -4.95
CA TYR A 91 -16.99 0.17 -4.25
C TYR A 91 -16.81 1.27 -3.20
N PHE A 92 -17.68 2.29 -3.22
CA PHE A 92 -17.63 3.42 -2.30
C PHE A 92 -18.93 3.53 -1.51
N SER A 93 -18.79 3.92 -0.24
CA SER A 93 -19.91 4.29 0.62
C SER A 93 -20.56 5.59 0.17
N THR A 94 -21.77 5.86 0.66
CA THR A 94 -22.48 7.12 0.39
C THR A 94 -21.64 8.35 0.74
N LEU A 95 -20.98 8.35 1.91
CA LEU A 95 -20.15 9.47 2.34
C LEU A 95 -18.93 9.68 1.43
N GLU A 96 -18.30 8.61 0.96
CA GLU A 96 -17.20 8.70 0.00
C GLU A 96 -17.69 9.27 -1.34
N TRP A 97 -18.83 8.80 -1.84
CA TRP A 97 -19.45 9.33 -3.05
C TRP A 97 -19.83 10.80 -2.93
N ASP A 98 -20.40 11.21 -1.80
CA ASP A 98 -20.72 12.61 -1.53
C ASP A 98 -19.45 13.47 -1.63
N ASN A 99 -18.33 13.01 -1.05
CA ASN A 99 -17.06 13.74 -1.13
C ASN A 99 -16.48 13.77 -2.56
N ILE A 100 -16.59 12.67 -3.31
CA ILE A 100 -16.12 12.60 -4.70
C ILE A 100 -16.93 13.54 -5.60
N LEU A 101 -18.26 13.55 -5.47
CA LEU A 101 -19.18 14.30 -6.32
C LEU A 101 -19.28 15.78 -5.95
N ASN A 102 -18.93 16.17 -4.71
CA ASN A 102 -18.91 17.56 -4.27
C ASN A 102 -17.73 18.39 -4.85
N ALA A 103 -16.91 17.81 -5.72
CA ALA A 103 -15.83 18.53 -6.38
C ALA A 103 -16.35 19.54 -7.44
N ALA A 104 -15.57 20.60 -7.71
CA ALA A 104 -16.04 21.76 -8.46
C ALA A 104 -16.27 21.52 -9.96
N THR A 105 -15.46 20.67 -10.59
CA THR A 105 -15.52 20.37 -12.03
C THR A 105 -15.51 18.87 -12.29
N SER A 106 -15.91 18.42 -13.50
CA SER A 106 -15.81 17.00 -13.88
C SER A 106 -14.38 16.47 -13.78
N ASN A 107 -13.38 17.28 -14.09
CA ASN A 107 -11.99 16.89 -13.93
C ASN A 107 -11.61 16.72 -12.45
N ASP A 108 -12.09 17.62 -11.57
CA ASP A 108 -11.86 17.48 -10.13
C ASP A 108 -12.57 16.25 -9.55
N ILE A 109 -13.77 15.92 -10.04
CA ILE A 109 -14.48 14.67 -9.68
C ILE A 109 -13.63 13.46 -10.04
N LEU A 110 -13.06 13.42 -11.25
CA LEU A 110 -12.18 12.32 -11.69
C LEU A 110 -10.94 12.21 -10.80
N ILE A 111 -10.31 13.34 -10.48
CA ILE A 111 -9.15 13.37 -9.57
C ILE A 111 -9.53 12.85 -8.18
N GLN A 112 -10.66 13.30 -7.62
CA GLN A 112 -11.11 12.83 -6.31
C GLN A 112 -11.44 11.34 -6.33
N PHE A 113 -12.10 10.85 -7.39
CA PHE A 113 -12.33 9.42 -7.59
C PHE A 113 -11.01 8.63 -7.52
N TYR A 114 -9.98 9.02 -8.29
CA TYR A 114 -8.70 8.32 -8.27
C TYR A 114 -7.96 8.42 -6.93
N ARG A 115 -8.10 9.52 -6.20
CA ARG A 115 -7.56 9.65 -4.84
C ARG A 115 -8.20 8.66 -3.87
N TYR A 116 -9.53 8.56 -3.87
CA TYR A 116 -10.24 7.59 -3.04
C TYR A 116 -9.97 6.14 -3.47
N TRP A 117 -9.92 5.88 -4.78
CA TRP A 117 -9.59 4.58 -5.33
C TRP A 117 -8.20 4.12 -4.89
N SER A 118 -7.18 4.96 -5.09
CA SER A 118 -5.80 4.62 -4.73
C SER A 118 -5.62 4.38 -3.23
N LEU A 119 -6.34 5.12 -2.37
CA LEU A 119 -6.35 4.84 -0.92
C LEU A 119 -6.89 3.44 -0.59
N LYS A 120 -8.01 3.03 -1.21
CA LYS A 120 -8.57 1.69 -1.03
C LYS A 120 -7.65 0.60 -1.57
N GLU A 121 -7.08 0.81 -2.76
CA GLU A 121 -6.15 -0.13 -3.38
C GLU A 121 -4.87 -0.28 -2.57
N ALA A 122 -4.30 0.80 -2.06
CA ALA A 122 -3.14 0.74 -1.17
C ALA A 122 -3.45 -0.07 0.10
N TYR A 123 -4.64 0.10 0.69
CA TYR A 123 -5.08 -0.70 1.83
C TYR A 123 -5.21 -2.19 1.50
N VAL A 124 -5.94 -2.54 0.42
CA VAL A 124 -6.13 -3.93 -0.03
C VAL A 124 -4.77 -4.60 -0.31
N LYS A 125 -3.88 -3.88 -0.99
CA LYS A 125 -2.52 -4.34 -1.27
C LYS A 125 -1.69 -4.50 0.00
N ALA A 126 -1.87 -3.65 1.02
CA ALA A 126 -1.20 -3.80 2.31
C ALA A 126 -1.66 -5.07 3.04
N MET A 127 -2.96 -5.30 3.08
CA MET A 127 -3.59 -6.46 3.71
C MET A 127 -3.27 -7.79 3.02
N GLY A 128 -3.13 -7.75 1.69
CA GLY A 128 -3.02 -8.96 0.86
C GLY A 128 -4.33 -9.74 0.76
N THR A 129 -5.48 -9.08 0.97
CA THR A 129 -6.83 -9.65 0.84
C THR A 129 -7.86 -8.52 0.64
N THR A 130 -9.11 -8.89 0.36
CA THR A 130 -10.21 -7.95 0.13
C THR A 130 -10.66 -7.22 1.41
N MET A 131 -11.37 -6.10 1.25
CA MET A 131 -11.94 -5.34 2.37
C MET A 131 -13.21 -6.02 2.90
N ASP A 132 -13.41 -5.99 4.22
CA ASP A 132 -14.60 -6.53 4.92
C ASP A 132 -15.55 -5.41 5.45
N GLY A 133 -15.21 -4.14 5.21
CA GLY A 133 -15.99 -2.99 5.65
C GLY A 133 -15.86 -2.64 7.14
N LYS A 134 -14.92 -3.27 7.87
CA LYS A 134 -14.72 -3.01 9.29
C LYS A 134 -13.94 -1.72 9.53
N LEU A 135 -14.32 -0.97 10.57
CA LEU A 135 -13.55 0.18 11.03
C LEU A 135 -12.19 -0.27 11.60
N MET A 136 -11.11 0.33 11.11
CA MET A 136 -9.75 0.02 11.56
C MET A 136 -8.97 1.30 11.92
N PRO A 137 -8.96 1.72 13.19
CA PRO A 137 -8.42 3.03 13.60
C PRO A 137 -6.89 3.13 13.58
N LEU A 138 -6.20 1.98 13.52
CA LEU A 138 -4.73 1.91 13.55
C LEU A 138 -4.08 2.06 12.18
N TRP A 139 -4.86 2.24 11.11
CA TRP A 139 -4.31 2.49 9.79
C TRP A 139 -3.93 3.95 9.64
N ARG A 140 -2.83 4.18 8.91
CA ARG A 140 -2.34 5.49 8.53
C ARG A 140 -2.19 5.53 7.01
N PHE A 141 -2.56 6.66 6.44
CA PHE A 141 -2.56 6.87 5.01
C PHE A 141 -1.84 8.17 4.68
N TRP A 142 -1.04 8.11 3.63
CA TRP A 142 -0.41 9.28 3.02
C TRP A 142 -0.86 9.34 1.58
N LEU A 143 -1.31 10.52 1.16
CA LEU A 143 -1.69 10.79 -0.22
C LEU A 143 -0.76 11.88 -0.74
N ILE A 144 0.10 11.52 -1.69
CA ILE A 144 1.14 12.38 -2.23
C ILE A 144 0.80 12.65 -3.69
N GLN A 145 0.68 13.92 -4.06
CA GLN A 145 0.49 14.31 -5.44
C GLN A 145 1.83 14.41 -6.16
N LEU A 146 1.95 13.78 -7.32
CA LEU A 146 3.14 13.79 -8.17
C LEU A 146 2.83 14.56 -9.45
N GLY A 147 3.19 15.84 -9.45
CA GLY A 147 2.85 16.75 -10.55
C GLY A 147 1.34 16.92 -10.71
N GLU A 148 0.88 17.12 -11.93
CA GLU A 148 -0.54 17.42 -12.21
C GLU A 148 -1.37 16.17 -12.52
N ARG A 149 -0.72 15.07 -12.91
CA ARG A 149 -1.40 13.90 -13.49
C ARG A 149 -1.41 12.66 -12.62
N HIS A 150 -0.65 12.62 -11.53
CA HIS A 150 -0.51 11.42 -10.72
C HIS A 150 -0.70 11.69 -9.23
N CYS A 151 -1.15 10.67 -8.50
CA CYS A 151 -0.97 10.59 -7.05
C CYS A 151 -0.53 9.20 -6.61
N VAL A 152 0.06 9.17 -5.43
CA VAL A 152 0.47 7.95 -4.72
C VAL A 152 -0.25 7.91 -3.38
N ALA A 153 -0.96 6.83 -3.15
CA ALA A 153 -1.47 6.46 -1.84
C ALA A 153 -0.53 5.44 -1.19
N ILE A 154 -0.14 5.67 0.04
CA ILE A 154 0.61 4.72 0.88
C ILE A 154 -0.27 4.39 2.07
N ALA A 155 -0.54 3.11 2.28
CA ALA A 155 -1.26 2.61 3.44
C ALA A 155 -0.29 1.85 4.34
N ARG A 156 -0.27 2.18 5.62
CA ARG A 156 0.44 1.41 6.64
C ARG A 156 -0.47 1.02 7.76
N GLY A 157 -0.26 -0.19 8.30
CA GLY A 157 -1.16 -0.75 9.27
C GLY A 157 -0.59 -1.94 10.04
N PRO A 158 -1.37 -2.46 10.99
CA PRO A 158 -0.91 -3.48 11.91
C PRO A 158 -0.82 -4.87 11.23
N PRO A 159 0.27 -5.63 11.44
CA PRO A 159 0.45 -6.98 10.88
C PRO A 159 -0.71 -7.94 11.11
N LYS A 160 -1.36 -7.88 12.27
CA LYS A 160 -2.53 -8.71 12.61
C LYS A 160 -3.74 -8.54 11.67
N SER A 161 -3.76 -7.50 10.85
CA SER A 161 -4.84 -7.27 9.89
C SER A 161 -4.64 -8.05 8.59
N ALA A 162 -3.42 -8.48 8.27
CA ALA A 162 -3.12 -9.18 7.02
C ALA A 162 -3.90 -10.50 6.83
N ASP A 163 -3.96 -10.97 5.59
CA ASP A 163 -4.40 -12.32 5.26
C ASP A 163 -3.63 -13.39 6.06
N ILE A 164 -4.27 -14.52 6.38
CA ILE A 164 -3.66 -15.60 7.19
C ILE A 164 -2.36 -16.13 6.55
N SER A 165 -2.34 -16.30 5.22
CA SER A 165 -1.15 -16.77 4.51
C SER A 165 -0.06 -15.71 4.42
N TYR A 166 -0.39 -14.44 4.67
CA TYR A 166 0.58 -13.37 4.77
C TYR A 166 1.10 -13.21 6.22
N ILE A 167 0.22 -13.28 7.23
CA ILE A 167 0.59 -13.26 8.66
C ILE A 167 1.64 -14.34 8.96
N SER A 168 1.51 -15.54 8.38
CA SER A 168 2.46 -16.64 8.60
C SER A 168 3.89 -16.34 8.11
N THR A 169 4.08 -15.31 7.30
CA THR A 169 5.40 -14.87 6.81
C THR A 169 6.06 -13.86 7.75
N LEU A 170 5.31 -13.29 8.70
CA LEU A 170 5.75 -12.22 9.59
C LEU A 170 6.24 -12.80 10.93
N LYS A 171 7.28 -12.22 11.52
CA LYS A 171 7.87 -12.71 12.77
C LYS A 171 7.25 -12.09 14.01
N LYS A 172 6.77 -10.84 13.93
CA LYS A 172 6.11 -10.12 15.03
C LYS A 172 4.72 -9.66 14.58
N VAL A 173 3.66 -10.22 15.14
CA VAL A 173 2.28 -9.90 14.71
C VAL A 173 1.59 -8.94 15.67
N ASP A 174 1.88 -9.09 16.97
CA ASP A 174 1.32 -8.28 18.04
C ASP A 174 2.27 -7.13 18.41
N PHE A 175 1.69 -5.93 18.54
CA PHE A 175 2.35 -4.72 19.03
C PHE A 175 1.38 -3.96 19.94
N SER A 176 1.90 -3.24 20.92
CA SER A 176 1.12 -2.25 21.67
C SER A 176 0.80 -1.02 20.82
N GLU A 177 -0.20 -0.21 21.21
CA GLU A 177 -0.48 1.07 20.54
C GLU A 177 0.74 2.00 20.58
N ASP A 178 1.45 2.06 21.71
CA ASP A 178 2.69 2.84 21.83
C ASP A 178 3.78 2.38 20.84
N GLU A 179 3.93 1.06 20.63
CA GLU A 179 4.87 0.52 19.65
C GLU A 179 4.48 0.87 18.20
N TYR A 180 3.18 0.95 17.91
CA TYR A 180 2.68 1.42 16.62
C TYR A 180 2.97 2.92 16.44
N ASP A 181 2.66 3.76 17.42
CA ASP A 181 2.89 5.20 17.33
C ASP A 181 4.38 5.51 17.17
N ILE A 182 5.27 4.81 17.87
CA ILE A 182 6.72 4.93 17.67
C ILE A 182 7.15 4.50 16.26
N ALA A 183 6.58 3.41 15.72
CA ALA A 183 6.87 2.95 14.37
C ALA A 183 6.43 3.96 13.30
N PHE A 184 5.33 4.68 13.53
CA PHE A 184 4.83 5.71 12.63
C PHE A 184 5.53 7.08 12.79
N ASP A 185 5.96 7.44 14.00
CA ASP A 185 6.56 8.75 14.30
C ASP A 185 8.09 8.78 14.11
N GLY A 186 8.74 7.61 14.15
CA GLY A 186 10.20 7.48 14.02
C GLY A 186 10.78 7.96 12.68
N GLU A 187 9.96 8.07 11.63
CA GLU A 187 10.38 8.54 10.30
C GLU A 187 10.44 10.07 10.15
N ASN A 188 9.89 10.85 11.10
CA ASN A 188 10.02 12.33 11.08
C ASN A 188 11.40 12.84 11.55
N ARG A 189 12.40 11.96 11.68
CA ARG A 189 13.76 12.29 12.15
C ARG A 189 14.90 11.83 11.21
N GLY A 190 14.59 11.57 9.94
CA GLY A 190 15.57 11.21 8.90
C GLY A 190 15.84 12.35 7.92
#